data_AF-A0A939LQ52-F1
#
_entry.id   AF-A0A939LQ52-F1
#
_cell.length_a   1.000
_cell.length_b   1.000
_cell.length_c   1.000
_cell.angle_alpha   90.00
_cell.angle_beta   90.00
_cell.angle_gamma   90.00
#
_symmetry.space_group_name_H-M   'P 1'
#
loop_
_entity.id
_entity.type
_entity.pdbx_description
1 polymer ?
#
loop_
_entity_poly.entity_id
_entity_poly.type
_entity_poly.pdbx_seq_one_letter_code
_entity_poly.pdbx_strand_id
1 'polypeptide(L)'
;MTEYPYLVAGINEAPRGVLDRHTLTSLESDERRVSFYCAAPSHADDPWFVASFVYVTNEAGSTWAESPNYPMRGGVAFWIGFRASDDLIGNQRASADDSSRFYDPGFRLRYKLRCRTCGLRLARRSDTIQADLEKLWQSGVLEVPLAAYAATV
;
A
#
# COMPACT_ATOMS: atom_id res chain seq x y z
N MET A 1 -22.72 7.77 -9.33
CA MET A 1 -21.29 7.45 -9.42
C MET A 1 -20.71 7.66 -8.04
N THR A 2 -20.12 6.63 -7.43
CA THR A 2 -19.45 6.75 -6.14
C THR A 2 -18.14 7.52 -6.36
N GLU A 3 -18.02 8.73 -5.81
CA GLU A 3 -16.74 9.43 -5.81
C GLU A 3 -15.82 8.79 -4.78
N TYR A 4 -14.65 8.33 -5.20
CA TYR A 4 -13.69 7.76 -4.27
C TYR A 4 -12.81 8.86 -3.61
N PRO A 5 -12.52 8.78 -2.32
CA PRO A 5 -11.84 9.86 -1.57
C PRO A 5 -10.31 9.84 -1.76
N TYR A 6 -9.82 9.66 -2.98
CA TYR A 6 -8.37 9.59 -3.27
C TYR A 6 -7.80 10.94 -3.73
N LEU A 7 -6.51 11.15 -3.43
CA LEU A 7 -5.76 12.38 -3.68
C LEU A 7 -5.66 12.69 -5.18
N VAL A 8 -5.38 11.68 -5.99
CA VAL A 8 -5.29 11.81 -7.46
C VAL A 8 -6.70 11.71 -8.03
N ALA A 9 -7.19 12.81 -8.62
CA ALA A 9 -8.55 12.81 -9.16
C ALA A 9 -8.69 11.91 -10.41
N GLY A 10 -7.67 11.93 -11.27
CA GLY A 10 -7.61 11.13 -12.48
C GLY A 10 -6.23 11.20 -13.15
N ILE A 11 -6.09 10.54 -14.30
CA ILE A 11 -4.79 10.36 -14.95
C ILE A 11 -4.06 11.69 -15.25
N ASN A 12 -4.79 12.74 -15.64
CA ASN A 12 -4.19 14.04 -15.96
C ASN A 12 -3.62 14.78 -14.74
N GLU A 13 -4.00 14.35 -13.54
CA GLU A 13 -3.54 14.88 -12.25
C GLU A 13 -2.57 13.92 -11.55
N ALA A 14 -2.27 12.77 -12.18
CA ALA A 14 -1.25 11.87 -11.67
C ALA A 14 0.13 12.53 -11.79
N PRO A 15 1.00 12.39 -10.78
CA PRO A 15 2.33 12.97 -10.86
C PRO A 15 3.13 12.47 -12.07
N ARG A 16 4.03 13.29 -12.62
CA ARG A 16 4.74 12.96 -13.87
C ARG A 16 5.45 11.60 -13.84
N GLY A 17 6.04 11.24 -12.71
CA GLY A 17 6.70 9.94 -12.53
C GLY A 17 5.75 8.72 -12.59
N VAL A 18 4.44 8.96 -12.50
CA VAL A 18 3.35 7.97 -12.64
C VAL A 18 2.90 7.87 -14.11
N LEU A 19 2.89 8.95 -14.86
CA LEU A 19 2.41 8.95 -16.26
C LEU A 19 3.27 8.11 -17.21
N ASP A 20 4.58 8.07 -16.98
CA ASP A 20 5.52 7.46 -17.93
C ASP A 20 5.56 5.91 -17.90
N ARG A 21 4.76 5.24 -17.05
CA ARG A 21 5.04 3.83 -16.69
C ARG A 21 3.86 2.87 -16.54
N HIS A 22 2.59 3.23 -16.80
CA HIS A 22 1.48 2.42 -16.25
C HIS A 22 0.39 1.95 -17.23
N THR A 23 0.02 0.69 -17.04
CA THR A 23 -1.28 0.14 -17.38
C THR A 23 -2.32 0.68 -16.39
N LEU A 24 -3.42 1.24 -16.89
CA LEU A 24 -4.57 1.59 -16.08
C LEU A 24 -5.46 0.37 -15.88
N THR A 25 -5.97 0.20 -14.67
CA THR A 25 -6.92 -0.87 -14.35
C THR A 25 -8.15 -0.26 -13.68
N SER A 26 -9.34 -0.66 -14.09
CA SER A 26 -10.57 -0.29 -13.41
C SER A 26 -10.57 -0.83 -11.98
N LEU A 27 -11.07 -0.04 -11.05
CA LEU A 27 -11.35 -0.49 -9.70
C LEU A 27 -12.74 -1.10 -9.64
N GLU A 28 -12.85 -2.27 -9.05
CA GLU A 28 -14.15 -2.84 -8.67
C GLU A 28 -14.73 -2.02 -7.51
N SER A 29 -15.99 -1.64 -7.59
CA SER A 29 -16.58 -0.66 -6.68
C SER A 29 -16.79 -1.13 -5.24
N ASP A 30 -16.73 -2.44 -5.03
CA ASP A 30 -16.83 -3.10 -3.74
C ASP A 30 -15.47 -3.56 -3.20
N GLU A 31 -14.38 -3.28 -3.91
CA GLU A 31 -13.04 -3.65 -3.47
C GLU A 31 -12.66 -2.87 -2.20
N ARG A 32 -12.49 -3.59 -1.08
CA ARG A 32 -11.99 -2.99 0.15
C ARG A 32 -10.52 -2.66 -0.03
N ARG A 33 -10.19 -1.38 0.06
CA ARG A 33 -8.85 -0.87 -0.20
C ARG A 33 -8.47 0.19 0.81
N VAL A 34 -7.21 0.15 1.25
CA VAL A 34 -6.58 1.19 2.05
C VAL A 34 -5.19 1.48 1.48
N SER A 35 -4.90 2.75 1.25
CA SER A 35 -3.66 3.16 0.58
C SER A 35 -2.89 4.20 1.41
N PHE A 36 -1.57 4.18 1.31
CA PHE A 36 -0.67 5.10 2.03
C PHE A 36 0.12 5.96 1.07
N TYR A 37 0.24 7.24 1.38
CA TYR A 37 1.06 8.19 0.61
C TYR A 37 1.90 9.07 1.52
N CYS A 38 2.85 9.80 0.97
CA CYS A 38 3.58 10.85 1.66
C CYS A 38 3.50 12.13 0.83
N ALA A 39 2.97 13.19 1.45
CA ALA A 39 2.92 14.54 0.89
C ALA A 39 3.52 15.51 1.93
N ALA A 40 4.79 15.28 2.30
CA ALA A 40 5.46 16.21 3.21
C ALA A 40 5.68 17.56 2.50
N PRO A 41 5.91 18.67 3.22
CA PRO A 41 6.08 19.99 2.60
C PRO A 41 7.14 20.04 1.48
N SER A 42 8.15 19.17 1.52
CA SER A 42 9.19 19.10 0.48
C SER A 42 8.72 18.53 -0.87
N HIS A 43 7.54 17.92 -0.93
CA HIS A 43 6.99 17.27 -2.12
C HIS A 43 5.45 17.21 -2.04
N ALA A 44 4.83 18.30 -1.58
CA ALA A 44 3.37 18.39 -1.49
C ALA A 44 2.71 18.31 -2.88
N ASP A 45 3.36 18.90 -3.88
CA ASP A 45 2.89 18.92 -5.28
C ASP A 45 3.24 17.64 -6.06
N ASP A 46 4.10 16.79 -5.51
CA ASP A 46 4.48 15.48 -6.08
C ASP A 46 4.51 14.40 -4.99
N PRO A 47 3.32 13.96 -4.53
CA PRO A 47 3.21 12.98 -3.45
C PRO A 47 3.87 11.65 -3.81
N TRP A 48 4.55 11.06 -2.84
CA TRP A 48 5.08 9.72 -2.98
C TRP A 48 4.03 8.67 -2.55
N PHE A 49 3.52 7.89 -3.49
CA PHE A 49 2.62 6.77 -3.21
C PHE A 49 3.39 5.59 -2.63
N VAL A 50 3.15 5.31 -1.35
CA VAL A 50 3.97 4.41 -0.54
C VAL A 50 3.56 2.96 -0.71
N ALA A 51 2.27 2.67 -0.55
CA ALA A 51 1.71 1.33 -0.57
C ALA A 51 0.21 1.37 -0.81
N SER A 52 -0.35 0.25 -1.27
CA SER A 52 -1.78 0.06 -1.44
C SER A 52 -2.11 -1.35 -1.00
N PHE A 53 -3.19 -1.52 -0.24
CA PHE A 53 -3.61 -2.81 0.30
C PHE A 53 -5.05 -3.09 -0.13
N VAL A 54 -5.29 -4.34 -0.54
CA VAL A 54 -6.61 -4.84 -0.95
C VAL A 54 -7.01 -6.00 -0.06
N TYR A 55 -8.27 -6.07 0.31
CA TYR A 55 -8.79 -7.22 1.02
C TYR A 55 -9.10 -8.33 0.02
N VAL A 56 -8.45 -9.48 0.19
CA VAL A 56 -8.63 -10.65 -0.68
C VAL A 56 -9.21 -11.80 0.12
N THR A 57 -10.11 -12.56 -0.49
CA THR A 57 -10.62 -13.82 0.05
C THR A 57 -10.20 -14.94 -0.87
N ASN A 58 -9.53 -15.95 -0.33
CA ASN A 58 -9.12 -17.15 -1.04
C ASN A 58 -9.43 -18.40 -0.19
N GLU A 59 -9.02 -19.57 -0.66
CA GLU A 59 -9.24 -20.85 0.04
C GLU A 59 -8.60 -20.90 1.43
N ALA A 60 -7.52 -20.14 1.66
CA ALA A 60 -6.83 -20.04 2.94
C ALA A 60 -7.47 -19.03 3.90
N GLY A 61 -8.49 -18.29 3.45
CA GLY A 61 -9.22 -17.31 4.24
C GLY A 61 -9.17 -15.90 3.65
N SER A 62 -9.56 -14.92 4.46
CA SER A 62 -9.55 -13.52 4.07
C SER A 62 -8.41 -12.76 4.74
N THR A 63 -7.71 -11.91 3.98
CA THR A 63 -6.57 -11.14 4.46
C THR A 63 -6.36 -9.88 3.63
N TRP A 64 -5.70 -8.86 4.19
CA TRP A 64 -5.19 -7.75 3.41
C TRP A 64 -3.90 -8.15 2.68
N ALA A 65 -3.84 -7.90 1.37
CA ALA A 65 -2.67 -8.15 0.54
C ALA A 65 -2.12 -6.84 -0.02
N GLU A 66 -0.80 -6.74 -0.18
CA GLU A 66 -0.18 -5.62 -0.89
C GLU A 66 -0.62 -5.67 -2.36
N SER A 67 -1.12 -4.56 -2.87
CA SER A 67 -1.47 -4.36 -4.26
C SER A 67 -0.36 -3.55 -4.93
N PRO A 68 0.10 -3.94 -6.13
CA PRO A 68 1.01 -3.11 -6.89
C PRO A 68 0.31 -1.89 -7.50
N ASN A 69 -1.00 -1.71 -7.30
CA ASN A 69 -1.79 -0.63 -7.90
C ASN A 69 -2.31 0.34 -6.85
N TYR A 70 -2.22 1.64 -7.15
CA TYR A 70 -2.69 2.74 -6.30
C TYR A 70 -3.95 3.37 -6.92
N PRO A 71 -5.00 3.61 -6.12
CA PRO A 71 -6.29 4.05 -6.64
C PRO A 71 -6.34 5.56 -6.95
N MET A 72 -7.27 5.95 -7.83
CA MET A 72 -7.64 7.33 -8.16
C MET A 72 -9.14 7.56 -7.94
N ARG A 73 -9.55 8.82 -7.75
CA ARG A 73 -10.96 9.21 -7.55
C ARG A 73 -11.87 8.78 -8.69
N GLY A 74 -11.35 8.75 -9.91
CA GLY A 74 -12.09 8.33 -11.11
C GLY A 74 -12.41 6.83 -11.22
N GLY A 75 -12.14 6.02 -10.19
CA GLY A 75 -12.43 4.58 -10.23
C GLY A 75 -11.43 3.76 -11.07
N VAL A 76 -10.23 4.30 -11.24
CA VAL A 76 -9.11 3.62 -11.90
C VAL A 76 -7.92 3.56 -10.96
N ALA A 77 -6.97 2.68 -11.25
CA ALA A 77 -5.72 2.57 -10.51
C ALA A 77 -4.51 2.60 -11.45
N PHE A 78 -3.37 3.02 -10.92
CA PHE A 78 -2.09 3.06 -11.59
C PHE A 78 -1.06 2.21 -10.86
N TRP A 79 -0.09 1.66 -11.59
CA TRP A 79 0.91 0.76 -11.00
C TRP A 79 1.95 1.53 -10.17
N ILE A 80 2.09 1.19 -8.89
CA ILE A 80 3.22 1.62 -8.05
C ILE A 80 4.23 0.47 -7.85
N GLY A 81 3.87 -0.78 -8.12
CA GLY A 81 4.71 -1.95 -7.85
C GLY A 81 4.80 -2.31 -6.37
N PHE A 82 5.43 -3.45 -6.05
CA PHE A 82 5.65 -3.89 -4.67
C PHE A 82 6.83 -3.14 -4.07
N ARG A 83 6.55 -2.17 -3.19
CA ARG A 83 7.56 -1.27 -2.61
C ARG A 83 7.65 -1.40 -1.10
N ALA A 84 6.70 -2.08 -0.48
CA ALA A 84 6.46 -1.96 0.94
C ALA A 84 6.62 -3.27 1.71
N SER A 85 7.09 -4.37 1.12
CA SER A 85 7.24 -5.66 1.81
C SER A 85 8.70 -6.14 1.88
N ASP A 86 9.02 -6.84 2.97
CA ASP A 86 10.20 -7.70 3.09
C ASP A 86 9.79 -9.06 3.65
N ASP A 87 10.34 -10.10 3.02
CA ASP A 87 10.25 -11.48 3.48
C ASP A 87 11.30 -11.70 4.58
N LEU A 88 10.89 -12.29 5.71
CA LEU A 88 11.77 -12.64 6.83
C LEU A 88 11.66 -14.13 7.15
N ILE A 89 12.78 -14.72 7.60
CA ILE A 89 12.80 -16.02 8.31
C ILE A 89 13.28 -15.73 9.74
N GLY A 90 12.41 -15.98 10.72
CA GLY A 90 12.61 -15.54 12.09
C GLY A 90 12.71 -14.00 12.18
N ASN A 91 13.89 -13.50 12.53
CA ASN A 91 14.19 -12.05 12.59
C ASN A 91 15.10 -11.56 11.47
N GLN A 92 15.54 -12.44 10.57
CA GLN A 92 16.46 -12.12 9.48
C GLN A 92 15.71 -11.98 8.16
N ARG A 93 16.26 -11.20 7.24
CA ARG A 93 15.71 -11.10 5.88
C ARG A 93 15.87 -12.44 5.17
N ALA A 94 14.77 -12.94 4.61
CA ALA A 94 14.80 -14.13 3.78
C ALA A 94 15.60 -13.82 2.50
N SER A 95 16.34 -14.82 2.00
CA SER A 95 16.98 -14.70 0.70
C SER A 95 15.91 -14.65 -0.39
N ALA A 96 16.03 -13.69 -1.31
CA ALA A 96 15.11 -13.59 -2.45
C ALA A 96 15.24 -14.78 -3.42
N ASP A 97 16.39 -15.44 -3.42
CA ASP A 97 16.69 -16.60 -4.27
C ASP A 97 16.24 -17.93 -3.64
N ASP A 98 15.88 -17.93 -2.36
CA ASP A 98 15.37 -19.11 -1.68
C ASP A 98 13.87 -19.25 -1.95
N SER A 99 13.51 -20.17 -2.85
CA SER A 99 12.12 -20.48 -3.18
C SER A 99 11.39 -21.25 -2.07
N SER A 100 12.13 -21.87 -1.14
CA SER A 100 11.55 -22.62 -0.03
C SER A 100 11.10 -21.73 1.14
N ARG A 101 11.51 -20.45 1.15
CA ARG A 101 11.24 -19.49 2.24
C ARG A 101 9.77 -19.40 2.65
N PHE A 102 8.83 -19.57 1.71
CA PHE A 102 7.39 -19.49 2.00
C PHE A 102 6.86 -20.68 2.81
N TYR A 103 7.60 -21.79 2.82
CA TYR A 103 7.27 -22.99 3.58
C TYR A 103 8.03 -23.08 4.92
N ASP A 104 8.93 -22.14 5.18
CA ASP A 104 9.66 -22.10 6.44
C ASP A 104 8.70 -21.75 7.60
N PRO A 105 8.68 -22.52 8.70
CA PRO A 105 7.79 -22.24 9.83
C PRO A 105 8.09 -20.91 10.54
N GLY A 106 9.28 -20.36 10.32
CA GLY A 106 9.71 -19.03 10.77
C GLY A 106 9.40 -17.91 9.77
N PHE A 107 8.77 -18.20 8.62
CA PHE A 107 8.42 -17.19 7.62
C PHE A 107 7.52 -16.10 8.20
N ARG A 108 7.91 -14.84 7.98
CA ARG A 108 7.16 -13.66 8.42
C ARG A 108 7.26 -12.56 7.38
N LEU A 109 6.14 -11.89 7.15
CA LEU A 109 6.09 -10.71 6.30
C LEU A 109 6.18 -9.45 7.17
N ARG A 110 7.05 -8.51 6.77
CA ARG A 110 7.17 -7.20 7.41
C ARG A 110 6.98 -6.10 6.38
N TYR A 111 6.06 -5.19 6.66
CA TYR A 111 5.82 -4.06 5.79
C TYR A 111 6.71 -2.87 6.15
N LYS A 112 7.46 -2.35 5.19
CA LYS A 112 8.33 -1.17 5.26
C LYS A 112 7.74 -0.03 4.43
N LEU A 113 6.80 0.68 5.02
CA LEU A 113 6.22 1.88 4.42
C LEU A 113 7.28 2.99 4.40
N ARG A 114 7.75 3.40 3.21
CA ARG A 114 8.83 4.38 3.06
C ARG A 114 8.54 5.40 1.98
N CYS A 115 8.69 6.67 2.31
CA CYS A 115 8.84 7.75 1.35
C CYS A 115 10.28 7.80 0.82
N ARG A 116 10.46 7.71 -0.50
CA ARG A 116 11.78 7.87 -1.12
C ARG A 116 12.25 9.32 -1.17
N THR A 117 11.32 10.27 -1.19
CA THR A 117 11.61 11.71 -1.32
C THR A 117 12.12 12.32 -0.01
N CYS A 118 11.37 12.19 1.09
CA CYS A 118 11.77 12.75 2.39
C CYS A 118 12.41 11.74 3.35
N GLY A 119 12.41 10.44 3.00
CA GLY A 119 13.01 9.40 3.85
C GLY A 119 12.16 8.95 5.04
N LEU A 120 10.96 9.52 5.25
CA LEU A 120 10.03 9.04 6.28
C LEU A 120 9.79 7.54 6.10
N ARG A 121 9.96 6.77 7.17
CA ARG A 121 9.88 5.31 7.14
C ARG A 121 9.17 4.78 8.36
N LEU A 122 8.42 3.72 8.15
CA LEU A 122 7.66 3.02 9.17
C LEU A 122 7.70 1.52 8.88
N ALA A 123 8.02 0.72 9.89
CA ALA A 123 8.02 -0.73 9.78
C ALA A 123 6.93 -1.33 10.66
N ARG A 124 6.13 -2.23 10.07
CA ARG A 124 5.06 -2.96 10.75
C ARG A 124 5.16 -4.44 10.49
N ARG A 125 4.90 -5.23 11.53
CA ARG A 125 4.67 -6.67 11.36
C ARG A 125 3.35 -6.87 10.62
N SER A 126 3.22 -7.98 9.89
CA SER A 126 2.01 -8.29 9.14
C SER A 126 0.77 -8.30 10.05
N ASP A 127 0.78 -9.02 11.16
CA ASP A 127 -0.32 -9.06 12.14
C ASP A 127 -0.82 -7.67 12.59
N THR A 128 0.10 -6.75 12.87
CA THR A 128 -0.22 -5.39 13.29
C THR A 128 -0.86 -4.59 12.16
N ILE A 129 -0.26 -4.62 10.96
CA ILE A 129 -0.81 -3.85 9.84
C ILE A 129 -2.19 -4.37 9.43
N GLN A 130 -2.43 -5.68 9.48
CA GLN A 130 -3.72 -6.29 9.16
C GLN A 130 -4.84 -5.71 10.02
N ALA A 131 -4.60 -5.64 11.34
CA ALA A 131 -5.55 -5.07 12.28
C ALA A 131 -5.77 -3.56 12.06
N ASP A 132 -4.72 -2.83 11.71
CA ASP A 132 -4.81 -1.39 11.43
C ASP A 132 -5.59 -1.11 10.14
N LEU A 133 -5.34 -1.88 9.08
CA LEU A 133 -6.05 -1.76 7.79
C LEU A 133 -7.55 -2.01 7.96
N GLU A 134 -7.91 -3.04 8.73
CA GLU A 134 -9.30 -3.35 9.03
C GLU A 134 -9.99 -2.17 9.75
N LYS A 135 -9.34 -1.60 10.77
CA LYS A 135 -9.88 -0.44 11.50
C LYS A 135 -10.03 0.78 10.60
N LEU A 136 -9.03 1.07 9.77
CA LEU A 136 -9.06 2.19 8.83
C LEU A 136 -10.23 2.06 7.87
N TRP A 137 -10.38 0.89 7.23
CA TRP A 137 -11.48 0.62 6.32
C TRP A 137 -12.85 0.72 7.02
N GLN A 138 -13.03 0.11 8.19
CA GLN A 138 -14.28 0.19 8.96
C GLN A 138 -14.64 1.63 9.36
N SER A 139 -13.65 2.50 9.55
CA SER A 139 -13.84 3.93 9.83
C SER A 139 -14.06 4.80 8.59
N GLY A 140 -14.09 4.21 7.39
CA GLY A 140 -14.22 4.92 6.11
C GLY A 140 -12.95 5.64 5.65
N VAL A 141 -11.81 5.40 6.31
CA VAL A 141 -10.52 5.98 5.93
C VAL A 141 -9.84 5.06 4.92
N LEU A 142 -9.90 5.44 3.64
CA LEU A 142 -9.39 4.64 2.52
C LEU A 142 -8.00 5.10 2.03
N GLU A 143 -7.58 6.30 2.40
CA GLU A 143 -6.29 6.87 1.99
C GLU A 143 -5.65 7.62 3.16
N VAL A 144 -4.40 7.28 3.50
CA VAL A 144 -3.77 7.68 4.76
C VAL A 144 -2.41 8.34 4.51
N PRO A 145 -2.18 9.57 5.01
CA PRO A 145 -0.86 10.16 5.04
C PRO A 145 0.07 9.33 5.95
N LEU A 146 1.24 8.95 5.43
CA LEU A 146 2.24 8.16 6.16
C LEU A 146 2.66 8.83 7.48
N ALA A 147 2.73 10.16 7.50
CA ALA A 147 3.05 10.91 8.72
C ALA A 147 1.95 10.78 9.79
N ALA A 148 0.68 10.80 9.39
CA ALA A 148 -0.45 10.61 10.31
C ALA A 148 -0.43 9.18 10.89
N TYR A 149 -0.23 8.17 10.04
CA TYR A 149 -0.13 6.78 10.50
C TYR A 149 1.13 6.52 11.35
N ALA A 150 2.23 7.22 11.09
CA ALA A 150 3.42 7.14 11.93
C ALA A 150 3.24 7.79 13.31
N ALA A 151 2.25 8.67 13.50
CA ALA A 151 1.98 9.33 14.78
C ALA A 151 1.04 8.52 15.70
N THR A 152 0.39 7.47 15.18
CA THR A 152 -0.57 6.66 15.96
C THR A 152 0.07 5.47 16.67
N VAL A 153 1.40 5.39 16.70
CA VAL A 153 2.16 4.16 17.01
C VAL A 153 3.35 4.34 17.94
#